data_AF-A0A4R5C7X3-F1
#
_entry.id   AF-A0A4R5C7X3-F1
#
_cell.length_a   1.000
_cell.length_b   1.000
_cell.length_c   1.000
_cell.angle_alpha   90.00
_cell.angle_beta   90.00
_cell.angle_gamma   90.00
#
_symmetry.space_group_name_H-M   'P 1'
#
loop_
_entity.id
_entity.type
_entity.pdbx_description
1 polymer ?
#
loop_
_entity_poly.entity_id
_entity_poly.type
_entity_poly.pdbx_seq_one_letter_code
_entity_poly.pdbx_strand_id
1 'polypeptide(L)'
;PYENAVAERINGILKQEFMIDKYNLDLNIIRKIVKESVNIYNELRPHYSNHMLTPNQMHLQSQIKMRTYKTKNTCKNVFASV
;
A
#
# COMPACT_ATOMS: atom_id res chain seq x y z
N PRO A 1 -3.79 16.25 -4.42
CA PRO A 1 -2.41 15.84 -4.77
C PRO A 1 -1.93 14.54 -4.11
N TYR A 2 -2.27 14.28 -2.83
CA TYR A 2 -1.81 13.10 -2.07
C TYR A 2 -2.44 11.78 -2.54
N GLU A 3 -3.72 11.79 -2.91
CA GLU A 3 -4.44 10.61 -3.41
C GLU A 3 -3.77 10.00 -4.64
N ASN A 4 -3.25 10.85 -5.54
CA ASN A 4 -2.55 10.39 -6.73
C ASN A 4 -1.23 9.67 -6.39
N ALA A 5 -0.48 10.15 -5.40
CA ALA A 5 0.77 9.50 -4.99
C ALA A 5 0.52 8.13 -4.34
N VAL A 6 -0.57 7.98 -3.58
CA VAL A 6 -0.98 6.68 -3.02
C VAL A 6 -1.41 5.74 -4.13
N ALA A 7 -2.20 6.21 -5.10
CA ALA A 7 -2.62 5.44 -6.26
C ALA A 7 -1.43 4.98 -7.12
N GLU A 8 -0.49 5.87 -7.43
CA GLU A 8 0.73 5.54 -8.16
C GLU A 8 1.57 4.47 -7.44
N ARG A 9 1.67 4.55 -6.11
CA ARG A 9 2.35 3.52 -5.31
C ARG A 9 1.66 2.17 -5.40
N ILE A 10 0.32 2.13 -5.32
CA ILE A 10 -0.46 0.90 -5.45
C ILE A 10 -0.27 0.31 -6.86
N ASN A 11 -0.36 1.15 -7.89
CA ASN A 11 -0.15 0.75 -9.29
C ASN A 11 1.25 0.15 -9.49
N GLY A 12 2.28 0.77 -8.91
CA GLY A 12 3.65 0.25 -8.93
C GLY A 12 3.76 -1.13 -8.30
N ILE A 13 3.14 -1.34 -7.13
CA ILE A 13 3.12 -2.66 -6.45
C ILE A 13 2.42 -3.70 -7.32
N LEU A 14 1.24 -3.38 -7.88
CA LEU A 14 0.49 -4.32 -8.71
C LEU A 14 1.27 -4.70 -9.98
N LYS A 15 1.92 -3.73 -10.63
CA LYS A 15 2.78 -4.00 -11.79
C LYS A 15 3.96 -4.90 -11.43
N GLN A 16 4.63 -4.63 -10.31
CA GLN A 16 5.80 -5.41 -9.87
C GLN A 16 5.43 -6.84 -9.46
N GLU A 17 4.35 -7.03 -8.70
CA GLU A 17 3.95 -8.34 -8.17
C GLU A 17 3.33 -9.24 -9.23
N PHE A 18 2.56 -8.68 -10.17
CA PHE A 18 1.84 -9.45 -11.18
C PHE A 18 2.43 -9.34 -12.59
N MET A 19 3.56 -8.62 -12.76
CA MET A 19 4.25 -8.43 -14.03
C MET A 19 3.34 -7.93 -15.16
N ILE A 20 2.33 -7.12 -14.82
CA ILE A 20 1.26 -6.71 -15.75
C ILE A 20 1.82 -5.93 -16.94
N ASP A 21 2.92 -5.22 -16.75
CA ASP A 21 3.60 -4.38 -17.74
C ASP A 21 4.68 -5.09 -18.56
N LYS A 22 5.01 -6.35 -18.24
CA LYS A 22 6.02 -7.13 -18.99
C LYS A 22 5.48 -7.79 -20.24
N TYR A 23 4.17 -8.07 -20.29
CA TYR A 23 3.57 -8.84 -21.38
C TYR A 23 2.69 -7.96 -22.25
N ASN A 24 2.93 -7.99 -23.56
CA ASN A 24 2.12 -7.28 -24.54
C ASN A 24 0.88 -8.12 -24.91
N LEU A 25 -0.06 -8.20 -23.98
CA LEU A 25 -1.29 -9.00 -24.10
C LEU A 25 -2.43 -8.20 -24.73
N ASP A 26 -3.45 -8.91 -25.20
CA ASP A 26 -4.71 -8.29 -25.65
C ASP A 26 -5.36 -7.50 -24.51
N LEU A 27 -6.01 -6.39 -24.88
CA LEU A 27 -6.63 -5.45 -23.94
C LEU A 27 -7.68 -6.14 -23.05
N ASN A 28 -8.40 -7.15 -23.56
CA ASN A 28 -9.37 -7.89 -22.77
C ASN A 28 -8.69 -8.78 -21.72
N ILE A 29 -7.56 -9.40 -22.06
CA ILE A 29 -6.79 -10.24 -21.15
C ILE A 29 -6.18 -9.36 -20.05
N ILE A 30 -5.55 -8.24 -20.41
CA ILE A 30 -4.98 -7.29 -19.44
C ILE A 30 -6.05 -6.81 -18.47
N ARG A 31 -7.25 -6.46 -18.97
CA ARG A 31 -8.36 -6.02 -18.11
C ARG A 31 -8.76 -7.09 -17.10
N LYS A 32 -8.77 -8.36 -17.49
CA LYS A 32 -9.05 -9.49 -16.59
C LYS A 32 -7.95 -9.65 -15.55
N ILE A 33 -6.69 -9.63 -15.96
CA ILE A 33 -5.53 -9.75 -15.06
C ILE A 33 -5.55 -8.60 -14.04
N VAL A 34 -5.73 -7.36 -14.47
CA VAL A 34 -5.80 -6.20 -13.57
C VAL A 34 -6.92 -6.37 -12.54
N LYS A 35 -8.11 -6.82 -12.97
CA LYS A 35 -9.24 -7.08 -12.06
C LYS A 35 -8.89 -8.14 -11.03
N GLU A 36 -8.26 -9.24 -11.44
CA GLU A 36 -7.82 -10.32 -10.55
C GLU A 36 -6.72 -9.84 -9.58
N SER A 37 -5.73 -9.10 -10.07
CA SER A 37 -4.66 -8.52 -9.26
C SER A 37 -5.19 -7.57 -8.18
N VAL A 38 -6.16 -6.71 -8.53
CA VAL A 38 -6.80 -5.81 -7.57
C VAL A 38 -7.56 -6.60 -6.50
N ASN A 39 -8.29 -7.65 -6.90
CA ASN A 39 -8.98 -8.52 -5.96
C ASN A 39 -8.00 -9.22 -5.01
N ILE A 40 -6.91 -9.79 -5.53
CA ILE A 40 -5.88 -10.44 -4.70
C ILE A 40 -5.26 -9.44 -3.71
N TYR A 41 -4.96 -8.22 -4.17
CA TYR A 41 -4.43 -7.17 -3.30
C TYR A 41 -5.39 -6.81 -2.16
N ASN A 42 -6.68 -6.65 -2.44
CA ASN A 42 -7.67 -6.20 -1.46
C ASN A 42 -8.14 -7.30 -0.49
N GLU A 43 -8.25 -8.54 -0.98
CA GLU A 43 -8.86 -9.66 -0.24
C GLU A 43 -7.85 -10.62 0.35
N LEU A 44 -6.71 -10.85 -0.31
CA LEU A 44 -5.79 -11.95 0.02
C LEU A 44 -4.42 -11.48 0.50
N ARG A 45 -3.95 -10.30 0.10
CA ARG A 45 -2.60 -9.82 0.43
C ARG A 45 -2.57 -9.24 1.85
N PRO A 46 -1.86 -9.86 2.81
CA PRO A 46 -1.71 -9.28 4.14
C PRO A 46 -0.67 -8.16 4.12
N HIS A 47 -0.95 -7.05 4.81
CA HIS A 47 -0.05 -5.90 4.88
C HIS A 47 0.57 -5.77 6.26
N TYR A 48 1.91 -5.75 6.32
CA TYR A 48 2.62 -5.61 7.60
C TYR A 48 2.27 -4.32 8.35
N SER A 49 2.11 -3.20 7.62
CA SER A 49 1.67 -1.92 8.19
C SER A 49 0.27 -2.01 8.81
N ASN A 50 -0.57 -2.91 8.29
CA ASN A 50 -1.95 -3.13 8.72
C ASN A 50 -2.04 -4.35 9.64
N HIS A 51 -0.99 -4.65 10.42
CA HIS A 51 -0.95 -5.78 11.35
C HIS A 51 -1.23 -7.14 10.70
N MET A 52 -0.75 -7.33 9.45
CA MET A 52 -0.97 -8.53 8.65
C MET A 52 -2.43 -8.75 8.21
N LEU A 53 -3.26 -7.73 8.28
CA LEU A 53 -4.61 -7.76 7.72
C LEU A 53 -4.60 -7.33 6.25
N THR A 54 -5.60 -7.79 5.51
CA THR A 54 -5.83 -7.34 4.14
C THR A 54 -6.45 -5.95 4.11
N PRO A 55 -6.35 -5.20 3.00
CA PRO A 55 -6.94 -3.88 2.89
C PRO A 55 -8.44 -3.85 3.23
N ASN A 56 -9.22 -4.83 2.75
CA ASN A 56 -10.65 -4.89 3.05
C ASN A 56 -10.92 -5.23 4.52
N GLN A 57 -10.16 -6.16 5.10
CA GLN A 57 -10.26 -6.45 6.53
C GLN A 57 -9.94 -5.21 7.37
N MET A 58 -8.85 -4.50 7.05
CA MET A 58 -8.44 -3.27 7.73
C MET A 58 -9.48 -2.16 7.61
N HIS A 59 -10.11 -2.03 6.43
CA HIS A 59 -11.17 -1.04 6.20
C HIS A 59 -12.42 -1.27 7.06
N LEU A 60 -12.75 -2.53 7.35
CA LEU A 60 -13.88 -2.90 8.21
C LEU A 60 -13.60 -2.74 9.70
N GLN A 61 -12.34 -2.50 10.10
CA GLN A 61 -11.99 -2.32 11.51
C GLN A 61 -12.40 -0.93 12.03
N SER A 62 -12.92 -0.89 13.26
CA SER A 62 -13.30 0.33 13.97
C SER A 62 -12.26 0.79 15.01
N GLN A 63 -11.32 -0.08 15.37
CA GLN A 63 -10.30 0.19 16.38
C GLN A 63 -8.90 -0.05 15.77
N ILE A 64 -8.13 1.02 15.63
CA ILE A 64 -6.82 0.98 14.96
C ILE A 64 -5.74 1.43 15.93
N LYS A 65 -4.84 0.51 16.31
CA LYS A 65 -3.59 0.88 16.98
C LYS A 65 -2.56 1.28 15.92
N MET A 66 -2.32 2.57 15.76
CA MET A 66 -1.32 3.07 14.81
C MET A 66 0.07 2.54 15.14
N ARG A 67 0.75 1.97 14.14
CA ARG A 67 2.18 1.63 14.24
C ARG A 67 2.99 2.91 14.15
N THR A 68 3.72 3.24 15.20
CA THR A 68 4.63 4.40 15.19
C THR A 68 5.99 3.97 14.68
N TYR A 69 6.38 4.47 13.53
CA TYR A 69 7.73 4.30 12.99
C TYR A 69 8.56 5.51 13.41
N LYS A 70 8.85 5.63 14.73
CA LYS A 70 9.74 6.69 15.20
C LYS A 70 11.12 6.45 14.59
N THR A 71 11.57 7.38 13.75
CA THR A 71 12.99 7.50 13.47
C THR A 71 13.64 7.96 14.78
N LYS A 72 14.67 7.24 15.25
CA LYS A 72 15.55 7.77 16.30
C LYS A 72 16.15 9.07 15.72
N ASN A 73 15.64 10.25 16.09
CA ASN A 73 16.28 11.59 16.05
C ASN A 73 15.33 12.77 15.72
N THR A 74 14.24 12.99 16.47
CA THR A 74 13.46 14.25 16.35
C THR A 74 13.33 15.09 17.63
N CYS A 75 14.06 14.76 18.70
CA CYS A 75 14.15 15.65 19.88
C CYS A 75 15.59 15.71 20.44
N LYS A 76 16.50 16.36 19.71
CA LYS A 76 17.66 17.06 20.29
C LYS A 76 17.81 18.46 19.69
N ASN A 77 16.68 19.14 19.46
CA ASN A 77 16.71 20.60 19.58
C ASN A 77 16.45 20.91 21.05
N VAL A 78 17.50 20.69 21.87
CA VAL A 78 17.58 21.36 23.17
C VAL A 78 17.55 22.84 22.81
N PHE A 79 16.48 23.53 23.18
CA PHE A 79 16.44 24.97 23.13
C PHE A 79 17.73 25.49 23.74
N ALA A 80 18.58 26.12 22.93
CA ALA A 80 19.70 26.90 23.43
C ALA A 80 19.11 28.14 24.11
N SER A 81 18.68 27.93 25.36
CA SER A 81 18.45 28.97 26.34
C SER A 81 19.60 28.88 27.33
N VAL A 82 20.72 29.51 26.97
CA VAL A 82 21.57 30.40 27.77
C VAL A 82 22.46 31.19 26.82
#